data_AF-A0A812XG84-F1
#
_entry.id   AF-A0A812XG84-F1
#
_cell.length_a   1.000
_cell.length_b   1.000
_cell.length_c   1.000
_cell.angle_alpha   90.00
_cell.angle_beta   90.00
_cell.angle_gamma   90.00
#
_symmetry.space_group_name_H-M   'P 1'
#
loop_
_entity.id
_entity.type
_entity.pdbx_description
1 polymer ?
#
loop_
_entity_poly.entity_id
_entity_poly.type
_entity_poly.pdbx_seq_one_letter_code
_entity_poly.pdbx_strand_id
1 'polypeptide(L)'
;MSVFLSTCRGFGDPTFKSPDPIVIVTPDVKTVDLVPEDWACVLGSDGIFDALSDQEVADVVWRAMAGHGKDAVRAAREVVQTALRKGSRDNVTAVISRFGWASPPEMDSTVAAVISSSGLENTAFTAPVEPSDDVNMFG
;
A
#
# COMPACT_ATOMS: atom_id res chain seq x y z
N MET A 1 6.77 11.76 -33.46
CA MET A 1 6.69 12.16 -32.05
C MET A 1 6.46 10.91 -31.23
N SER A 2 7.43 10.51 -30.41
CA SER A 2 7.25 9.39 -29.47
C SER A 2 6.52 9.93 -28.25
N VAL A 3 5.38 9.34 -27.90
CA VAL A 3 4.60 9.73 -26.72
C VAL A 3 5.05 8.82 -25.57
N PHE A 4 5.63 9.40 -24.52
CA PHE A 4 6.23 8.68 -23.38
C PHE A 4 5.26 8.56 -22.19
N LEU A 5 3.98 8.24 -22.44
CA LEU A 5 2.99 8.18 -21.38
C LEU A 5 2.45 6.76 -21.20
N SER A 6 2.48 6.27 -19.96
CA SER A 6 1.95 4.95 -19.58
C SER A 6 0.54 5.02 -18.98
N THR A 7 -0.03 6.22 -18.85
CA THR A 7 -1.35 6.46 -18.28
C THR A 7 -2.24 7.23 -19.27
N CYS A 8 -3.56 7.02 -19.22
CA CYS A 8 -4.53 7.76 -20.03
C CYS A 8 -5.29 8.84 -19.24
N ARG A 9 -5.04 8.91 -17.92
CA ARG A 9 -5.64 9.88 -17.01
C ARG A 9 -4.58 10.47 -16.10
N GLY A 10 -4.65 11.78 -15.87
CA GLY A 10 -3.68 12.46 -15.02
C GLY A 10 -3.92 13.96 -14.88
N PHE A 11 -3.46 14.50 -13.75
CA PHE A 11 -3.24 15.94 -13.62
C PHE A 11 -1.97 16.33 -14.39
N GLY A 12 -1.83 17.62 -14.75
CA GLY A 12 -0.70 18.08 -15.56
C GLY A 12 -0.89 17.88 -17.07
N ASP A 13 0.20 17.74 -17.82
CA ASP A 13 0.22 17.41 -19.26
C ASP A 13 -0.73 18.24 -20.15
N PRO A 14 -0.69 19.60 -20.08
CA PRO A 14 -1.65 20.45 -20.79
C PRO A 14 -1.59 20.27 -22.32
N THR A 15 -0.40 19.99 -22.87
CA THR A 15 -0.20 19.74 -24.30
C THR A 15 -0.93 18.49 -24.81
N PHE A 16 -1.26 17.54 -23.92
CA PHE A 16 -1.97 16.31 -24.27
C PHE A 16 -3.47 16.38 -23.96
N LYS A 17 -3.97 17.56 -23.57
CA LYS A 17 -5.38 17.81 -23.22
C LYS A 17 -6.14 18.62 -24.27
N SER A 18 -5.42 19.32 -25.16
CA SER A 18 -5.99 20.19 -26.19
C SER A 18 -5.08 20.22 -27.42
N PRO A 19 -5.60 20.21 -28.66
CA PRO A 19 -7.03 20.23 -29.00
C PRO A 19 -7.74 18.88 -28.82
N ASP A 20 -7.01 17.77 -29.00
CA ASP A 20 -7.53 16.42 -28.80
C ASP A 20 -7.12 15.90 -27.41
N PRO A 21 -8.07 15.47 -26.55
CA PRO A 21 -7.78 15.05 -25.19
C PRO A 21 -7.27 13.59 -25.15
N ILE A 22 -5.99 13.40 -25.47
CA ILE A 22 -5.31 12.10 -25.36
C ILE A 22 -5.20 11.67 -23.89
N VAL A 23 -5.05 12.65 -22.98
CA VAL A 23 -5.05 12.44 -21.52
C VAL A 23 -6.22 13.19 -20.92
N ILE A 24 -7.01 12.51 -20.09
CA ILE A 24 -8.16 13.14 -19.41
C ILE A 24 -7.88 13.40 -17.92
N VAL A 25 -8.53 14.42 -17.36
CA VAL A 25 -8.42 14.77 -15.93
C VAL A 25 -9.57 14.18 -15.09
N THR A 26 -10.62 13.68 -15.74
CA THR A 26 -11.80 13.16 -15.06
C THR A 26 -11.50 11.83 -14.36
N PRO A 27 -11.70 11.72 -13.03
CA PRO A 27 -11.46 10.49 -12.29
C PRO A 27 -12.54 9.45 -12.56
N ASP A 28 -12.22 8.18 -12.26
CA ASP A 28 -13.26 7.16 -12.05
C ASP A 28 -13.74 7.21 -10.60
N VAL A 29 -15.05 7.13 -10.38
CA VAL A 29 -15.66 7.26 -9.04
C VAL A 29 -16.54 6.05 -8.78
N LYS A 30 -16.19 5.30 -7.73
CA LYS A 30 -16.95 4.14 -7.26
C LYS A 30 -17.28 4.30 -5.78
N THR A 31 -18.52 4.00 -5.43
CA THR A 31 -18.96 3.86 -4.05
C THR A 31 -19.09 2.38 -3.71
N VAL A 32 -18.57 1.99 -2.55
CA VAL A 32 -18.63 0.63 -2.04
C VAL A 32 -19.18 0.69 -0.62
N ASP A 33 -20.23 -0.07 -0.36
CA ASP A 33 -20.79 -0.20 0.99
C ASP A 33 -19.92 -1.17 1.79
N LEU A 34 -19.48 -0.73 2.97
CA LEU A 34 -18.68 -1.55 3.88
C LEU A 34 -19.59 -2.45 4.70
N VAL A 35 -19.14 -3.68 4.94
CA VAL A 35 -19.80 -4.66 5.80
C VAL A 35 -19.15 -4.74 7.18
N PRO A 36 -19.86 -5.26 8.20
CA PRO A 36 -19.32 -5.38 9.56
C PRO A 36 -18.02 -6.21 9.65
N GLU A 37 -17.75 -7.06 8.67
CA GLU A 37 -16.56 -7.91 8.60
C GLU A 37 -15.33 -7.18 8.00
N ASP A 38 -15.54 -6.04 7.33
CA ASP A 38 -14.45 -5.26 6.74
C ASP A 38 -13.63 -4.58 7.83
N TRP A 39 -12.31 -4.81 7.84
CA TRP A 39 -11.42 -4.35 8.91
C TRP A 39 -10.42 -3.27 8.48
N ALA A 40 -10.05 -3.17 7.20
CA ALA A 40 -9.20 -2.09 6.70
C ALA A 40 -9.35 -1.87 5.19
N CYS A 41 -8.86 -0.70 4.75
CA CYS A 41 -8.65 -0.35 3.36
C CYS A 41 -7.15 -0.14 3.10
N VAL A 42 -6.69 -0.58 1.92
CA VAL A 42 -5.30 -0.43 1.47
C VAL A 42 -5.29 0.39 0.18
N LEU A 43 -4.45 1.41 0.13
CA LEU A 43 -4.15 2.18 -1.07
C LEU A 43 -2.65 2.04 -1.37
N GLY A 44 -2.28 1.90 -2.64
CA GLY A 44 -0.88 1.77 -3.05
C GLY A 44 -0.61 2.39 -4.41
N SER A 45 0.66 2.72 -4.66
CA SER A 45 1.14 3.10 -6.01
C SER A 45 1.29 1.87 -6.92
N ASP A 46 1.44 2.09 -8.22
CA ASP A 46 1.79 1.06 -9.21
C ASP A 46 3.04 0.27 -8.82
N GLY A 47 4.05 0.93 -8.24
CA GLY A 47 5.23 0.25 -7.71
C GLY A 47 4.95 -0.85 -6.66
N ILE A 48 3.78 -0.85 -6.00
CA ILE A 48 3.29 -1.97 -5.18
C ILE A 48 2.69 -3.06 -6.07
N PHE A 49 1.69 -2.69 -6.87
CA PHE A 49 0.83 -3.63 -7.58
C PHE A 49 1.50 -4.26 -8.82
N ASP A 50 2.60 -3.67 -9.30
CA ASP A 50 3.46 -4.27 -10.31
C ASP A 50 4.27 -5.46 -9.76
N ALA A 51 4.55 -5.45 -8.44
CA ALA A 51 5.34 -6.48 -7.77
C ALA A 51 4.49 -7.47 -6.95
N LEU A 52 3.31 -7.05 -6.50
CA LEU A 52 2.42 -7.81 -5.62
C LEU A 52 1.00 -7.85 -6.19
N SER A 53 0.38 -9.02 -6.14
CA SER A 53 -1.06 -9.13 -6.42
C SER A 53 -1.91 -8.58 -5.27
N ASP A 54 -3.17 -8.24 -5.55
CA ASP A 54 -4.14 -7.76 -4.56
C ASP A 54 -4.24 -8.70 -3.35
N GLN A 55 -4.26 -10.01 -3.60
CA GLN A 55 -4.32 -11.02 -2.53
C GLN A 55 -3.02 -11.06 -1.71
N GLU A 56 -1.86 -10.95 -2.35
CA GLU A 56 -0.59 -10.92 -1.62
C GLU A 56 -0.47 -9.69 -0.72
N VAL A 57 -0.96 -8.54 -1.19
CA VAL A 57 -1.05 -7.33 -0.36
C VAL A 57 -1.97 -7.60 0.83
N ALA A 58 -3.18 -8.14 0.60
CA ALA A 58 -4.12 -8.47 1.66
C ALA A 58 -3.51 -9.44 2.70
N ASP A 59 -2.77 -10.46 2.25
CA ASP A 59 -2.13 -11.46 3.11
C ASP A 59 -0.99 -10.87 3.94
N VAL A 60 -0.20 -9.95 3.38
CA VAL A 60 0.86 -9.24 4.12
C VAL A 60 0.23 -8.37 5.21
N VAL A 61 -0.82 -7.63 4.86
CA VAL A 61 -1.53 -6.73 5.77
C VAL A 61 -2.22 -7.51 6.89
N TRP A 62 -2.90 -8.61 6.54
CA TRP A 62 -3.54 -9.52 7.48
C TRP A 62 -2.54 -10.09 8.49
N ARG A 63 -1.42 -10.63 8.01
CA ARG A 63 -0.33 -11.15 8.86
C ARG A 63 0.23 -10.11 9.81
N ALA A 64 0.52 -8.92 9.29
CA ALA A 64 1.07 -7.84 10.09
C ALA A 64 0.10 -7.42 11.20
N MET A 65 -1.20 -7.33 10.91
CA MET A 65 -2.19 -6.84 11.89
C MET A 65 -2.71 -7.90 12.85
N ALA A 66 -2.90 -9.14 12.42
CA ALA A 66 -3.34 -10.24 13.27
C ALA A 66 -2.28 -10.61 14.32
N GLY A 67 -0.99 -10.61 13.95
CA GLY A 67 0.09 -11.02 14.84
C GLY A 67 0.60 -9.94 15.81
N HIS A 68 0.30 -8.65 15.56
CA HIS A 68 0.99 -7.54 16.24
C HIS A 68 0.07 -6.40 16.69
N GLY A 69 -1.11 -6.72 17.20
CA GLY A 69 -1.94 -5.74 17.90
C GLY A 69 -2.59 -4.68 17.00
N LYS A 70 -2.89 -5.03 15.74
CA LYS A 70 -3.65 -4.17 14.80
C LYS A 70 -2.92 -2.86 14.44
N ASP A 71 -1.60 -2.90 14.29
CA ASP A 71 -0.80 -1.73 13.88
C ASP A 71 -0.80 -1.53 12.35
N ALA A 72 -1.45 -0.45 11.91
CA ALA A 72 -1.55 -0.08 10.50
C ALA A 72 -0.23 0.44 9.92
N VAL A 73 0.59 1.13 10.73
CA VAL A 73 1.87 1.72 10.29
C VAL A 73 2.85 0.59 9.99
N ARG A 74 2.91 -0.40 10.88
CA ARG A 74 3.72 -1.59 10.65
C ARG A 74 3.25 -2.37 9.41
N ALA A 75 1.95 -2.57 9.25
CA ALA A 75 1.41 -3.24 8.07
C ALA A 75 1.80 -2.50 6.77
N ALA A 76 1.74 -1.16 6.75
CA ALA A 76 2.11 -0.37 5.58
C ALA A 76 3.60 -0.53 5.25
N ARG A 77 4.45 -0.51 6.28
CA ARG A 77 5.88 -0.75 6.15
C ARG A 77 6.18 -2.15 5.60
N GLU A 78 5.50 -3.19 6.07
CA GLU A 78 5.67 -4.55 5.58
C GLU A 78 5.26 -4.70 4.11
N VAL A 79 4.18 -4.03 3.69
CA VAL A 79 3.75 -4.01 2.28
C VAL A 79 4.84 -3.39 1.40
N VAL A 80 5.33 -2.21 1.76
CA VAL A 80 6.41 -1.52 1.03
C VAL A 80 7.67 -2.38 0.96
N GLN A 81 8.11 -2.94 2.08
CA GLN A 81 9.30 -3.79 2.12
C GLN A 81 9.13 -5.06 1.29
N THR A 82 7.93 -5.66 1.29
CA THR A 82 7.67 -6.87 0.51
C THR A 82 7.72 -6.59 -1.00
N ALA A 83 7.17 -5.47 -1.45
CA ALA A 83 7.28 -5.05 -2.85
C ALA A 83 8.73 -4.79 -3.27
N LEU A 84 9.53 -4.12 -2.42
CA LEU A 84 10.96 -3.92 -2.67
C LEU A 84 11.74 -5.24 -2.73
N ARG A 85 11.47 -6.18 -1.80
CA ARG A 85 12.10 -7.52 -1.80
C ARG A 85 11.76 -8.32 -3.04
N LYS A 86 10.55 -8.15 -3.59
CA LYS A 86 10.14 -8.77 -4.86
C LYS A 86 10.68 -8.08 -6.10
N GLY A 87 11.46 -7.01 -5.93
CA GLY A 87 12.19 -6.38 -7.02
C GLY A 87 11.47 -5.20 -7.68
N SER A 88 10.52 -4.55 -6.98
CA SER A 88 9.98 -3.27 -7.45
C SER A 88 11.12 -2.27 -7.69
N ARG A 89 11.08 -1.60 -8.85
CA ARG A 89 12.10 -0.63 -9.29
C ARG A 89 11.57 0.80 -9.32
N ASP A 90 10.33 1.00 -8.91
CA ASP A 90 9.66 2.30 -8.93
C ASP A 90 9.57 2.91 -7.52
N ASN A 91 8.95 4.07 -7.40
CA ASN A 91 8.55 4.65 -6.13
C ASN A 91 7.40 3.84 -5.53
N VAL A 92 7.61 3.38 -4.31
CA VAL A 92 6.70 2.48 -3.61
C VAL A 92 6.05 3.22 -2.45
N THR A 93 4.73 3.40 -2.51
CA THR A 93 3.94 4.03 -1.44
C THR A 93 2.74 3.16 -1.09
N ALA A 94 2.46 2.98 0.19
CA ALA A 94 1.26 2.30 0.68
C ALA A 94 0.65 3.06 1.86
N VAL A 95 -0.68 3.15 1.87
CA VAL A 95 -1.49 3.72 2.97
C VAL A 95 -2.47 2.66 3.43
N ILE A 96 -2.51 2.43 4.74
CA ILE A 96 -3.44 1.48 5.36
C ILE A 96 -4.32 2.24 6.35
N SER A 97 -5.63 2.15 6.16
CA SER A 97 -6.63 2.75 7.04
C SER A 97 -7.45 1.65 7.70
N ARG A 98 -7.43 1.59 9.03
CA ARG A 98 -8.28 0.66 9.79
C ARG A 98 -9.63 1.29 10.06
N PHE A 99 -10.69 0.50 9.92
CA PHE A 99 -12.04 0.98 10.19
C PHE A 99 -12.39 1.00 11.68
N GLY A 100 -11.73 0.17 12.48
CA GLY A 100 -11.85 0.20 13.95
C GLY A 100 -13.04 -0.56 14.54
N TRP A 101 -14.06 -0.91 13.73
CA TRP A 101 -15.19 -1.74 14.19
C TRP A 101 -14.95 -3.25 14.06
N ALA A 102 -14.16 -3.67 13.06
CA ALA A 102 -13.81 -5.08 12.85
C ALA A 102 -12.33 -5.34 13.15
N SER A 103 -11.99 -6.62 13.31
CA SER A 103 -10.62 -7.09 13.48
C SER A 103 -10.29 -8.14 12.42
N PRO A 104 -9.04 -8.20 11.95
CA PRO A 104 -8.62 -9.28 11.08
C PRO A 104 -8.88 -10.63 11.77
N PRO A 105 -9.25 -11.68 11.01
CA PRO A 105 -9.38 -13.03 11.55
C PRO A 105 -8.11 -13.43 12.30
N GLU A 106 -8.24 -14.02 13.48
CA GLU A 106 -7.09 -14.48 14.25
C GLU A 106 -6.35 -15.59 13.49
N MET A 107 -5.02 -15.57 13.60
CA MET A 107 -4.18 -16.55 12.93
C MET A 107 -4.16 -17.83 13.76
N ASP A 108 -4.58 -18.96 13.18
CA ASP A 108 -4.48 -20.26 13.86
C ASP A 108 -3.01 -20.56 14.19
N SER A 109 -2.77 -21.04 15.41
CA SER A 109 -1.46 -21.39 15.99
C SER A 109 -0.58 -22.25 15.07
N THR A 110 -1.19 -23.13 14.27
CA THR A 110 -0.49 -23.97 13.29
C THR A 110 0.07 -23.13 12.13
N VAL A 111 -0.67 -22.12 11.67
CA VAL A 111 -0.30 -21.24 10.55
C VAL A 111 0.75 -20.21 11.00
N ALA A 112 0.63 -19.70 12.22
CA ALA A 112 1.63 -18.82 12.82
C ALA A 112 3.01 -19.49 12.90
N ALA A 113 3.06 -20.76 13.36
CA ALA A 113 4.31 -21.52 13.47
C ALA A 113 4.96 -21.80 12.10
N VAL A 114 4.17 -22.12 11.07
CA VAL A 114 4.68 -22.35 9.70
C VAL A 114 5.25 -21.06 9.11
N ILE A 115 4.60 -19.92 9.31
CA ILE A 115 5.08 -18.62 8.82
C ILE A 115 6.36 -18.19 9.54
N SER A 116 6.46 -18.44 10.85
CA SER A 116 7.69 -18.22 11.60
C SER A 116 8.87 -19.04 11.04
N SER A 117 8.61 -20.30 10.66
CA SER A 117 9.63 -21.15 10.03
C SER A 117 10.01 -20.76 8.59
N SER A 118 9.23 -19.90 7.93
CA SER A 118 9.46 -19.47 6.54
C SER A 118 10.51 -18.35 6.37
N GLY A 119 11.13 -17.89 7.47
CA GLY A 119 12.30 -17.01 7.42
C GLY A 119 12.00 -15.55 7.08
N LEU A 120 10.75 -15.09 7.24
CA LEU A 120 10.40 -13.66 7.18
C LEU A 120 10.59 -12.93 8.52
N GLU A 121 11.39 -13.49 9.44
CA GLU A 121 11.64 -12.89 10.74
C GLU A 121 12.92 -12.04 10.73
N ASN A 122 12.83 -10.86 11.35
CA ASN A 122 13.92 -10.01 11.80
C ASN A 122 14.61 -9.10 10.77
N THR A 123 14.05 -7.90 10.61
CA THR A 123 14.84 -6.71 10.94
C THR A 123 14.14 -5.96 12.06
N ALA A 124 14.58 -6.19 13.30
CA ALA A 124 14.33 -5.26 14.38
C ALA A 124 14.89 -3.90 13.96
N PHE A 125 14.02 -2.89 13.84
CA PHE A 125 14.50 -1.52 13.67
C PHE A 125 13.53 -0.54 14.32
N THR A 126 13.98 -0.08 15.48
CA THR A 126 13.74 1.15 16.24
C THR A 126 12.39 1.85 16.10
N ALA A 127 11.85 2.24 17.26
CA ALA A 127 10.65 3.05 17.44
C ALA A 127 10.53 4.22 16.43
N PRO A 128 9.31 4.74 16.19
CA PRO A 128 9.10 5.88 15.32
C PRO A 128 10.07 7.00 15.68
N VAL A 129 10.90 7.41 14.73
CA VAL A 129 11.63 8.68 14.85
C VAL A 129 10.54 9.74 14.71
N GLU A 130 10.26 10.44 15.82
CA GLU A 130 9.40 11.63 15.82
C GLU A 130 9.83 12.53 14.64
N PRO A 131 8.89 13.03 13.82
CA PRO A 131 9.24 13.90 12.71
C PRO A 131 9.97 15.12 13.27
N SER A 132 11.23 15.32 12.89
CA SER A 132 11.96 16.53 13.23
C SER A 132 11.27 17.71 12.55
N ASP A 133 10.88 18.72 13.33
CA ASP A 133 10.25 19.96 12.87
C ASP A 133 11.11 20.82 11.91
N ASP A 134 12.28 20.32 11.49
CA ASP A 134 13.26 21.01 10.64
C ASP A 134 13.17 20.64 9.15
N VAL A 135 12.20 19.80 8.73
CA VAL A 135 12.00 19.53 7.30
C VAL A 135 11.12 20.61 6.69
N ASN A 136 11.75 21.70 6.25
CA ASN A 136 11.08 22.72 5.47
C ASN A 136 10.76 22.19 4.06
N MET A 137 9.58 21.57 3.89
CA MET A 137 9.13 20.94 2.63
C MET A 137 8.71 21.98 1.58
N PHE A 138 8.65 23.25 1.96
CA PHE A 138 8.47 24.40 1.10
C PHE A 138 9.59 25.37 1.43
N GLY A 139 10.66 25.34 0.64
CA GLY A 139 11.73 26.34 0.76
C GLY A 139 11.21 27.77 0.80
#